data_AF-A0A7V4B2Q3-F1
#
_entry.id   AF-A0A7V4B2Q3-F1
#
_cell.length_a   1.000
_cell.length_b   1.000
_cell.length_c   1.000
_cell.angle_alpha   90.00
_cell.angle_beta   90.00
_cell.angle_gamma   90.00
#
_symmetry.space_group_name_H-M   'P 1'
#
loop_
_entity.id
_entity.type
_entity.pdbx_description
1 polymer ?
#
loop_
_entity_poly.entity_id
_entity_poly.type
_entity_poly.pdbx_seq_one_letter_code
_entity_poly.pdbx_strand_id
1 'polypeptide(L)'
;MGTEPQAADRPEVTIVLPTYNEAGNIARLLHEIHGALRMPHELIVVDDDSPDGTWRIAAEAGVPGTRVERRTGERGLAGAIARGIDLARGDIVVWMDCDFSMPPGKIPALLDAIGAGADIAVGSRYAAGGRDARPFVRAFASVVINCLARRLLGIHVTDLDSGFMAVKKQVFNTVPFKRTGHGEYCIALIYNAHRCGFKVVEAGYECTDRAAGESKTNASLFVFIKHGLQYLGMALGLRFSRPPCAPANRIDRS
;
A
#
# COMPACT_ATOMS: atom_id res chain seq x y z
N MET A 1 -31.54 22.57 -6.89
CA MET A 1 -31.13 21.66 -7.98
C MET A 1 -29.66 21.35 -7.75
N GLY A 2 -29.36 20.19 -7.18
CA GLY A 2 -27.97 19.75 -7.02
C GLY A 2 -27.46 19.30 -8.39
N THR A 3 -26.46 19.98 -8.92
CA THR A 3 -25.76 19.54 -10.12
C THR A 3 -25.08 18.22 -9.79
N GLU A 4 -25.49 17.13 -10.44
CA GLU A 4 -24.70 15.91 -10.49
C GLU A 4 -23.27 16.28 -10.95
N PRO A 5 -22.23 15.76 -10.28
CA PRO A 5 -20.86 15.99 -10.74
C PRO A 5 -20.73 15.45 -12.17
N GLN A 6 -20.40 16.33 -13.11
CA GLN A 6 -20.15 15.94 -14.50
C GLN A 6 -19.04 14.89 -14.53
N ALA A 7 -19.15 13.90 -15.42
CA ALA A 7 -18.18 12.80 -15.55
C ALA A 7 -16.71 13.25 -15.73
N ALA A 8 -16.47 14.52 -16.09
CA ALA A 8 -15.16 15.14 -16.20
C ALA A 8 -14.46 15.45 -14.85
N ASP A 9 -15.15 15.37 -13.72
CA ASP A 9 -14.62 15.75 -12.39
C ASP A 9 -14.29 14.53 -11.49
N ARG A 10 -14.41 13.30 -12.03
CA ARG A 10 -14.09 12.08 -11.29
C ARG A 10 -12.58 11.79 -11.45
N PRO A 11 -11.81 11.68 -10.34
CA PRO A 11 -10.41 11.30 -10.45
C PRO A 11 -10.29 9.87 -11.02
N GLU A 12 -9.25 9.60 -11.80
CA GLU A 12 -8.93 8.25 -12.25
C GLU A 12 -8.22 7.47 -11.14
N VAL A 13 -7.38 8.16 -10.37
CA VAL A 13 -6.54 7.60 -9.31
C VAL A 13 -6.83 8.26 -7.97
N THR A 14 -7.02 7.45 -6.93
CA THR A 14 -7.00 7.90 -5.54
C THR A 14 -5.69 7.49 -4.89
N ILE A 15 -4.93 8.44 -4.34
CA ILE A 15 -3.77 8.15 -3.49
C ILE A 15 -4.18 8.26 -2.03
N VAL A 16 -4.05 7.17 -1.28
CA VAL A 16 -4.35 7.08 0.15
C VAL A 16 -3.05 7.19 0.94
N LEU A 17 -3.01 8.15 1.86
CA LEU A 17 -1.86 8.47 2.70
C LEU A 17 -2.22 8.25 4.16
N PRO A 18 -2.01 7.04 4.72
CA PRO A 18 -2.23 6.79 6.14
C PRO A 18 -1.17 7.52 6.98
N THR A 19 -1.60 8.39 7.90
CA THR A 19 -0.69 9.20 8.71
C THR A 19 -0.92 9.05 10.21
N TYR A 20 0.19 9.12 10.94
CA TYR A 20 0.20 9.38 12.38
C TYR A 20 1.57 9.98 12.72
N ASN A 21 1.65 11.18 13.29
CA ASN A 21 2.92 11.88 13.55
C ASN A 21 3.81 12.07 12.30
N GLU A 22 3.26 12.63 11.22
CA GLU A 22 3.98 12.90 9.96
C GLU A 22 4.01 14.40 9.61
N ALA A 23 3.87 15.29 10.60
CA ALA A 23 3.82 16.74 10.39
C ALA A 23 5.01 17.29 9.59
N GLY A 24 6.21 16.72 9.79
CA GLY A 24 7.42 17.14 9.09
C GLY A 24 7.49 16.71 7.62
N ASN A 25 6.67 15.74 7.20
CA ASN A 25 6.75 15.13 5.86
C ASN A 25 5.53 15.47 5.00
N ILE A 26 4.33 15.52 5.60
CA ILE A 26 3.07 15.41 4.86
C ILE A 26 2.86 16.50 3.80
N ALA A 27 3.16 17.77 4.10
CA ALA A 27 2.96 18.86 3.14
C ALA A 27 3.85 18.69 1.90
N ARG A 28 5.15 18.41 2.11
CA ARG A 28 6.11 18.18 1.01
C ARG A 28 5.68 16.96 0.18
N LEU A 29 5.29 15.88 0.86
CA LEU A 29 4.87 14.65 0.21
C LEU A 29 3.68 14.86 -0.72
N LEU A 30 2.66 15.62 -0.28
CA LEU A 30 1.50 15.94 -1.10
C LEU A 30 1.90 16.68 -2.39
N HIS A 31 2.79 17.68 -2.29
CA HIS A 31 3.29 18.40 -3.47
C HIS A 31 4.09 17.50 -4.42
N GLU A 32 4.96 16.64 -3.90
CA GLU A 32 5.77 15.72 -4.71
C GLU A 32 4.91 14.66 -5.43
N ILE A 33 3.91 14.11 -4.74
CA ILE A 33 2.95 13.18 -5.36
C ILE A 33 2.16 13.90 -6.46
N HIS A 34 1.62 15.08 -6.17
CA HIS A 34 0.85 15.85 -7.15
C HIS A 34 1.68 16.18 -8.39
N GLY A 35 2.94 16.60 -8.22
CA GLY A 35 3.84 16.90 -9.32
C GLY A 35 4.30 15.67 -10.14
N ALA A 36 4.28 14.48 -9.54
CA ALA A 36 4.64 13.23 -10.22
C ALA A 36 3.52 12.67 -11.11
N LEU A 37 2.26 13.06 -10.86
CA LEU A 37 1.09 12.51 -11.55
C LEU A 37 0.62 13.43 -12.68
N ARG A 38 0.28 12.82 -13.83
CA ARG A 38 -0.19 13.53 -15.03
C ARG A 38 -1.66 13.28 -15.37
N MET A 39 -2.30 12.35 -14.67
CA MET A 39 -3.71 12.01 -14.83
C MET A 39 -4.56 12.67 -13.74
N PRO A 40 -5.89 12.80 -13.94
CA PRO A 40 -6.82 13.23 -12.90
C PRO A 40 -6.68 12.35 -11.66
N HIS A 41 -6.41 12.97 -10.51
CA HIS A 41 -6.19 12.24 -9.26
C HIS A 41 -6.74 13.02 -8.07
N GLU A 42 -6.97 12.29 -6.97
CA GLU A 42 -7.23 12.87 -5.66
C GLU A 42 -6.25 12.30 -4.62
N LEU A 43 -5.96 13.09 -3.59
CA LEU A 43 -5.13 12.68 -2.46
C LEU A 43 -6.03 12.59 -1.23
N ILE A 44 -6.03 11.47 -0.52
CA ILE A 44 -6.78 11.28 0.72
C ILE A 44 -5.79 10.99 1.83
N VAL A 45 -5.58 11.98 2.70
CA VAL A 45 -4.82 11.80 3.95
C VAL A 45 -5.77 11.23 4.99
N VAL A 46 -5.46 10.05 5.51
CA VAL A 46 -6.23 9.40 6.58
C VAL A 46 -5.39 9.42 7.84
N ASP A 47 -5.75 10.31 8.76
CA ASP A 47 -4.95 10.61 9.95
C ASP A 47 -5.59 10.08 11.23
N ASP A 48 -4.84 9.30 12.00
CA ASP A 48 -5.31 8.66 13.25
C ASP A 48 -5.15 9.57 14.48
N ASP A 49 -5.66 10.80 14.35
CA ASP A 49 -5.65 11.83 15.39
C ASP A 49 -4.23 12.19 15.87
N SER A 50 -3.38 12.60 14.92
CA SER A 50 -2.00 12.96 15.18
C SER A 50 -1.89 14.15 16.15
N PRO A 51 -1.20 14.00 17.30
CA PRO A 51 -0.99 15.09 18.26
C PRO A 51 -0.08 16.20 17.72
N ASP A 52 0.76 15.92 16.72
CA ASP A 52 1.64 16.91 16.09
C ASP A 52 0.93 17.81 15.07
N GLY A 53 -0.38 17.62 14.86
CA GLY A 53 -1.17 18.40 13.92
C GLY A 53 -1.02 18.00 12.45
N THR A 54 -0.51 16.81 12.15
CA THR A 54 -0.37 16.28 10.77
C THR A 54 -1.63 16.51 9.92
N TRP A 55 -2.81 16.14 10.41
CA TRP A 55 -4.09 16.33 9.70
C TRP A 55 -4.38 17.79 9.34
N ARG A 56 -4.01 18.74 10.21
CA ARG A 56 -4.19 20.18 9.97
C ARG A 56 -3.24 20.68 8.90
N ILE A 57 -1.96 20.28 9.01
CA ILE A 57 -0.94 20.62 8.01
C ILE A 57 -1.33 20.09 6.63
N ALA A 58 -1.83 18.86 6.55
CA ALA A 58 -2.33 18.28 5.31
C ALA A 58 -3.50 19.07 4.71
N ALA A 59 -4.44 19.53 5.54
CA ALA A 59 -5.59 20.32 5.10
C ALA A 59 -5.18 21.72 4.60
N GLU A 60 -4.14 22.29 5.18
CA GLU A 60 -3.62 23.63 4.86
C GLU A 60 -2.54 23.61 3.75
N ALA A 61 -2.15 22.44 3.25
CA ALA A 61 -1.06 22.30 2.27
C ALA A 61 -1.36 22.92 0.89
N GLY A 62 -2.63 23.23 0.57
CA GLY A 62 -3.00 23.91 -0.67
C GLY A 62 -2.81 23.08 -1.95
N VAL A 63 -2.71 21.76 -1.83
CA VAL A 63 -2.55 20.85 -2.98
C VAL A 63 -3.94 20.49 -3.56
N PRO A 64 -4.20 20.74 -4.86
CA PRO A 64 -5.50 20.46 -5.48
C PRO A 64 -5.93 18.99 -5.33
N GLY A 65 -7.22 18.77 -5.11
CA GLY A 65 -7.78 17.41 -4.98
C GLY A 65 -7.43 16.70 -3.66
N THR A 66 -6.82 17.39 -2.70
CA THR A 66 -6.50 16.84 -1.38
C THR A 66 -7.71 16.87 -0.44
N ARG A 67 -7.96 15.76 0.23
CA ARG A 67 -8.97 15.57 1.28
C ARG A 67 -8.31 14.99 2.51
N VAL A 68 -8.79 15.39 3.69
CA VAL A 68 -8.30 14.87 4.97
C VAL A 68 -9.44 14.20 5.70
N GLU A 69 -9.24 12.95 6.11
CA GLU A 69 -10.10 12.19 6.99
C GLU A 69 -9.38 12.00 8.33
N ARG A 70 -9.81 12.72 9.36
CA ARG A 70 -9.28 12.56 10.73
C ARG A 70 -10.13 11.54 11.49
N ARG A 71 -9.52 10.43 11.91
CA ARG A 71 -10.16 9.36 12.69
C ARG A 71 -9.86 9.54 14.18
N THR A 72 -10.88 9.85 14.96
CA THR A 72 -10.76 9.99 16.42
C THR A 72 -11.20 8.70 17.12
N GLY A 73 -10.38 8.18 18.05
CA GLY A 73 -10.70 6.99 18.85
C GLY A 73 -10.36 5.65 18.20
N GLU A 74 -9.82 5.65 16.98
CA GLU A 74 -9.32 4.47 16.29
C GLU A 74 -7.86 4.67 15.90
N ARG A 75 -7.04 3.61 15.96
CA ARG A 75 -5.64 3.65 15.49
C ARG A 75 -5.26 2.36 14.77
N GLY A 76 -4.54 2.48 13.66
CA GLY A 76 -3.90 1.35 12.99
C GLY A 76 -3.76 1.56 11.48
N LEU A 77 -2.57 1.23 10.97
CA LEU A 77 -2.18 1.40 9.56
C LEU A 77 -3.19 0.77 8.57
N ALA A 78 -3.46 -0.52 8.72
CA ALA A 78 -4.42 -1.21 7.84
C ALA A 78 -5.84 -0.64 7.94
N GLY A 79 -6.24 -0.14 9.12
CA GLY A 79 -7.54 0.51 9.29
C GLY A 79 -7.62 1.84 8.55
N ALA A 80 -6.54 2.63 8.60
CA ALA A 80 -6.45 3.91 7.91
C ALA A 80 -6.47 3.72 6.38
N ILE A 81 -5.71 2.75 5.89
CA ILE A 81 -5.72 2.38 4.46
C ILE A 81 -7.12 1.92 4.05
N ALA A 82 -7.77 1.05 4.83
CA ALA A 82 -9.11 0.58 4.54
C ALA A 82 -10.12 1.72 4.48
N ARG A 83 -10.04 2.69 5.39
CA ARG A 83 -10.88 3.88 5.37
C ARG A 83 -10.63 4.72 4.11
N GLY A 84 -9.38 4.87 3.69
CA GLY A 84 -9.04 5.53 2.43
C GLY A 84 -9.60 4.80 1.21
N ILE A 85 -9.55 3.46 1.18
CA ILE A 85 -10.17 2.63 0.13
C ILE A 85 -11.69 2.87 0.08
N ASP A 86 -12.37 2.95 1.23
CA ASP A 86 -13.81 3.23 1.28
C ASP A 86 -14.16 4.62 0.71
N LEU A 87 -13.31 5.61 0.96
CA LEU A 87 -13.50 7.00 0.53
C LEU A 87 -13.05 7.27 -0.91
N ALA A 88 -12.30 6.35 -1.51
CA ALA A 88 -11.70 6.49 -2.82
C ALA A 88 -12.76 6.64 -3.91
N ARG A 89 -12.63 7.67 -4.75
CA ARG A 89 -13.49 7.87 -5.93
C ARG A 89 -12.86 7.33 -7.21
N GLY A 90 -11.53 7.24 -7.26
CA GLY A 90 -10.77 6.71 -8.40
C GLY A 90 -11.03 5.23 -8.67
N ASP A 91 -10.80 4.84 -9.92
CA ASP A 91 -10.89 3.44 -10.34
C ASP A 91 -9.61 2.66 -10.02
N ILE A 92 -8.52 3.38 -9.70
CA ILE A 92 -7.27 2.85 -9.16
C ILE A 92 -7.03 3.46 -7.78
N VAL A 93 -6.72 2.62 -6.80
CA VAL A 93 -6.34 3.06 -5.45
C VAL A 93 -4.86 2.76 -5.25
N VAL A 94 -4.09 3.78 -4.90
CA VAL A 94 -2.68 3.66 -4.52
C VAL A 94 -2.56 3.98 -3.04
N TRP A 95 -1.69 3.30 -2.31
CA TRP A 95 -1.27 3.75 -0.98
C TRP A 95 0.22 3.56 -0.78
N MET A 96 0.78 4.36 0.13
CA MET A 96 2.19 4.39 0.48
C MET A 96 2.40 4.95 1.89
N ASP A 97 3.55 4.65 2.48
CA ASP A 97 3.99 5.29 3.73
C ASP A 97 4.37 6.76 3.49
N CYS A 98 4.24 7.59 4.53
CA CYS A 98 4.41 9.03 4.43
C CYS A 98 5.79 9.56 4.88
N ASP A 99 6.78 8.68 5.01
CA ASP A 99 8.10 8.96 5.60
C ASP A 99 9.24 9.07 4.55
N PHE A 100 8.90 9.12 3.27
CA PHE A 100 9.80 9.12 2.10
C PHE A 100 10.62 7.83 1.89
N SER A 101 10.41 6.78 2.67
CA SER A 101 11.02 5.46 2.40
C SER A 101 10.50 4.84 1.09
N MET A 102 9.36 5.32 0.59
CA MET A 102 8.74 4.99 -0.69
C MET A 102 8.74 6.28 -1.54
N PRO A 103 9.53 6.36 -2.64
CA PRO A 103 9.63 7.59 -3.41
C PRO A 103 8.33 7.90 -4.18
N PRO A 104 7.74 9.11 -4.05
CA PRO A 104 6.55 9.51 -4.80
C PRO A 104 6.70 9.37 -6.32
N GLY A 105 7.89 9.65 -6.85
CA GLY A 105 8.23 9.50 -8.27
C GLY A 105 8.14 8.07 -8.81
N LYS A 106 7.90 7.08 -7.96
CA LYS A 106 7.68 5.67 -8.35
C LYS A 106 6.20 5.30 -8.51
N ILE A 107 5.26 6.17 -8.11
CA ILE A 107 3.83 5.94 -8.33
C ILE A 107 3.51 5.76 -9.83
N PRO A 108 4.04 6.58 -10.76
CA PRO A 108 3.78 6.40 -12.19
C PRO A 108 4.12 4.99 -12.70
N ALA A 109 5.21 4.38 -12.22
CA ALA A 109 5.57 3.02 -12.64
C ALA A 109 4.56 1.96 -12.17
N LEU A 110 3.92 2.15 -11.00
CA LEU A 110 2.83 1.29 -10.56
C LEU A 110 1.59 1.47 -11.45
N LEU A 111 1.28 2.71 -11.80
CA LEU A 111 0.14 3.03 -12.67
C LEU A 111 0.36 2.50 -14.09
N ASP A 112 1.57 2.61 -14.64
CA ASP A 112 1.94 2.05 -15.94
C ASP A 112 1.75 0.53 -15.96
N ALA A 113 2.12 -0.17 -14.88
CA ALA A 113 1.88 -1.59 -14.73
C ALA A 113 0.38 -1.95 -14.72
N ILE A 114 -0.46 -1.15 -14.06
CA ILE A 114 -1.92 -1.30 -14.12
C ILE A 114 -2.45 -1.05 -15.54
N GLY A 115 -1.95 0.00 -16.22
CA GLY A 115 -2.27 0.30 -17.62
C GLY A 115 -1.88 -0.80 -18.60
N ALA A 116 -0.78 -1.52 -18.31
CA ALA A 116 -0.33 -2.72 -19.04
C ALA A 116 -1.14 -4.00 -18.67
N GLY A 117 -2.25 -3.85 -17.97
CA GLY A 117 -3.23 -4.90 -17.71
C GLY A 117 -3.04 -5.65 -16.39
N ALA A 118 -2.15 -5.22 -15.49
CA ALA A 118 -2.14 -5.76 -14.12
C ALA A 118 -3.38 -5.29 -13.34
N ASP A 119 -3.81 -6.11 -12.38
CA ASP A 119 -4.88 -5.74 -11.44
C ASP A 119 -4.33 -5.20 -10.13
N ILE A 120 -3.13 -5.66 -9.77
CA ILE A 120 -2.33 -5.18 -8.64
C ILE A 120 -0.89 -4.98 -9.12
N ALA A 121 -0.33 -3.81 -8.83
CA ALA A 121 1.09 -3.52 -8.98
C ALA A 121 1.70 -3.25 -7.60
N VAL A 122 2.66 -4.07 -7.21
CA VAL A 122 3.38 -3.95 -5.93
C VAL A 122 4.70 -3.23 -6.17
N GLY A 123 4.93 -2.11 -5.49
CA GLY A 123 6.25 -1.52 -5.37
C GLY A 123 7.14 -2.50 -4.60
N SER A 124 8.21 -2.97 -5.23
CA SER A 124 9.03 -4.06 -4.71
C SER A 124 10.48 -3.63 -4.54
N ARG A 125 11.05 -3.95 -3.37
CA ARG A 125 12.48 -3.77 -3.07
C ARG A 125 13.35 -4.83 -3.75
N TYR A 126 12.74 -5.92 -4.24
CA TYR A 126 13.44 -7.12 -4.71
C TYR A 126 13.20 -7.43 -6.20
N ALA A 127 12.27 -6.73 -6.84
CA ALA A 127 12.08 -6.77 -8.29
C ALA A 127 13.21 -6.03 -9.04
N ALA A 128 13.25 -6.17 -10.37
CA ALA A 128 14.22 -5.46 -11.21
C ALA A 128 14.13 -3.94 -11.01
N GLY A 129 15.28 -3.30 -10.76
CA GLY A 129 15.36 -1.88 -10.41
C GLY A 129 14.98 -1.54 -8.96
N GLY A 130 14.67 -2.56 -8.14
CA GLY A 130 14.42 -2.45 -6.72
C GLY A 130 15.69 -2.60 -5.89
N ARG A 131 15.72 -1.93 -4.74
CA ARG A 131 16.81 -2.05 -3.76
C ARG A 131 16.31 -1.77 -2.36
N ASP A 132 16.79 -2.53 -1.40
CA ASP A 132 16.61 -2.26 0.03
C ASP A 132 17.89 -1.62 0.58
N ALA A 133 17.91 -0.29 0.70
CA ALA A 133 19.06 0.48 1.16
C ALA A 133 19.09 0.69 2.69
N ARG A 134 18.15 0.07 3.42
CA ARG A 134 18.10 0.06 4.89
C ARG A 134 19.29 -0.72 5.47
N PRO A 135 19.58 -0.63 6.78
CA PRO A 135 20.69 -1.35 7.40
C PRO A 135 20.69 -2.85 7.07
N PHE A 136 21.88 -3.40 6.78
CA PHE A 136 22.06 -4.75 6.23
C PHE A 136 21.27 -5.84 6.96
N VAL A 137 21.29 -5.83 8.30
CA VAL A 137 20.58 -6.84 9.12
C VAL A 137 19.06 -6.81 8.85
N ARG A 138 18.48 -5.60 8.73
CA ARG A 138 17.06 -5.41 8.45
C ARG A 138 16.71 -5.84 7.02
N ALA A 139 17.53 -5.45 6.05
CA ALA A 139 17.34 -5.83 4.66
C ALA A 139 17.44 -7.35 4.47
N PHE A 140 18.49 -7.98 5.02
CA PHE A 140 18.69 -9.42 4.97
C PHE A 140 17.53 -10.20 5.62
N ALA A 141 17.11 -9.79 6.82
CA ALA A 141 16.03 -10.49 7.51
C ALA A 141 14.68 -10.34 6.76
N SER A 142 14.43 -9.20 6.12
CA SER A 142 13.25 -8.99 5.26
C SER A 142 13.28 -9.91 4.02
N VAL A 143 14.43 -10.11 3.39
CA VAL A 143 14.62 -11.10 2.30
C VAL A 143 14.30 -12.52 2.78
N VAL A 144 14.80 -12.92 3.95
CA VAL A 144 14.55 -14.27 4.51
C VAL A 144 13.06 -14.49 4.75
N ILE A 145 12.37 -13.54 5.40
CA ILE A 145 10.94 -13.64 5.70
C ILE A 145 10.13 -13.75 4.40
N ASN A 146 10.40 -12.89 3.41
CA ASN A 146 9.71 -12.92 2.13
C ASN A 146 9.97 -14.22 1.36
N CYS A 147 11.20 -14.73 1.36
CA CYS A 147 11.53 -16.00 0.72
C CYS A 147 10.75 -17.18 1.33
N LEU A 148 10.67 -17.24 2.66
CA LEU A 148 9.92 -18.26 3.38
C LEU A 148 8.41 -18.15 3.13
N ALA A 149 7.84 -16.94 3.24
CA ALA A 149 6.41 -16.69 2.99
C ALA A 149 6.03 -17.05 1.55
N ARG A 150 6.84 -16.64 0.56
CA ARG A 150 6.66 -16.96 -0.85
C ARG A 150 6.65 -18.46 -1.10
N ARG A 151 7.62 -19.19 -0.52
CA ARG A 151 7.70 -20.66 -0.66
C ARG A 151 6.52 -21.37 0.00
N LEU A 152 6.07 -20.88 1.14
CA LEU A 152 4.91 -21.43 1.85
C LEU A 152 3.60 -21.24 1.05
N LEU A 153 3.43 -20.07 0.44
CA LEU A 153 2.25 -19.70 -0.34
C LEU A 153 2.28 -20.23 -1.78
N GLY A 154 3.47 -20.53 -2.32
CA GLY A 154 3.62 -21.02 -3.70
C GLY A 154 3.33 -19.96 -4.77
N ILE A 155 3.69 -18.70 -4.49
CA ILE A 155 3.48 -17.56 -5.42
C ILE A 155 4.82 -16.99 -5.90
N HIS A 156 4.80 -16.16 -6.95
CA HIS A 156 6.03 -15.62 -7.55
C HIS A 156 6.42 -14.23 -7.05
N VAL A 157 5.46 -13.47 -6.49
CA VAL A 157 5.69 -12.13 -5.95
C VAL A 157 6.77 -12.18 -4.86
N THR A 158 7.81 -11.36 -5.02
CA THR A 158 9.01 -11.39 -4.19
C THR A 158 8.92 -10.50 -2.95
N ASP A 159 8.14 -9.42 -3.01
CA ASP A 159 7.97 -8.48 -1.89
C ASP A 159 6.52 -8.48 -1.39
N LEU A 160 6.22 -9.35 -0.42
CA LEU A 160 4.86 -9.62 0.08
C LEU A 160 4.44 -8.73 1.25
N ASP A 161 5.37 -8.01 1.86
CA ASP A 161 5.14 -7.09 2.98
C ASP A 161 5.32 -5.62 2.60
N SER A 162 5.50 -5.30 1.31
CA SER A 162 5.54 -3.92 0.84
C SER A 162 4.18 -3.25 0.96
N GLY A 163 4.14 -2.13 1.68
CA GLY A 163 2.98 -1.24 1.78
C GLY A 163 2.81 -0.28 0.60
N PHE A 164 3.62 -0.41 -0.45
CA PHE A 164 3.53 0.43 -1.65
C PHE A 164 2.80 -0.30 -2.77
N MET A 165 1.53 0.02 -3.01
CA MET A 165 0.71 -0.72 -3.97
C MET A 165 -0.22 0.19 -4.76
N ALA A 166 -0.45 -0.16 -6.04
CA ALA A 166 -1.57 0.30 -6.84
C ALA A 166 -2.51 -0.88 -7.12
N VAL A 167 -3.81 -0.68 -6.94
CA VAL A 167 -4.83 -1.73 -7.06
C VAL A 167 -6.04 -1.19 -7.81
N LYS A 168 -6.51 -1.92 -8.83
CA LYS A 168 -7.81 -1.60 -9.44
C LYS A 168 -8.91 -1.76 -8.40
N LYS A 169 -9.76 -0.75 -8.25
CA LYS A 169 -10.81 -0.73 -7.22
C LYS A 169 -11.74 -1.94 -7.29
N GLN A 170 -12.00 -2.48 -8.49
CA GLN A 170 -12.81 -3.68 -8.70
C GLN A 170 -12.27 -4.95 -8.00
N VAL A 171 -10.97 -5.03 -7.69
CA VAL A 171 -10.38 -6.17 -6.96
C VAL A 171 -11.03 -6.32 -5.60
N PHE A 172 -11.38 -5.21 -4.94
CA PHE A 172 -11.98 -5.23 -3.61
C PHE A 172 -13.41 -5.80 -3.57
N ASN A 173 -14.08 -5.93 -4.72
CA ASN A 173 -15.38 -6.61 -4.84
C ASN A 173 -15.26 -8.13 -4.64
N THR A 174 -14.08 -8.69 -4.91
CA THR A 174 -13.81 -10.14 -4.84
C THR A 174 -12.86 -10.49 -3.70
N VAL A 175 -11.91 -9.60 -3.39
CA VAL A 175 -10.90 -9.80 -2.36
C VAL A 175 -11.08 -8.74 -1.27
N PRO A 176 -11.75 -9.08 -0.16
CA PRO A 176 -11.92 -8.17 0.96
C PRO A 176 -10.57 -7.73 1.52
N PHE A 177 -10.43 -6.43 1.77
CA PHE A 177 -9.22 -5.87 2.37
C PHE A 177 -9.17 -6.15 3.88
N LYS A 178 -8.02 -6.63 4.37
CA LYS A 178 -7.79 -6.84 5.80
C LYS A 178 -7.58 -5.51 6.50
N ARG A 179 -8.50 -5.14 7.40
CA ARG A 179 -8.49 -3.83 8.12
C ARG A 179 -7.58 -3.75 9.35
N THR A 180 -6.79 -4.78 9.63
CA THR A 180 -5.94 -4.89 10.82
C THR A 180 -4.53 -5.35 10.45
N GLY A 181 -3.55 -5.05 11.30
CA GLY A 181 -2.14 -5.41 11.08
C GLY A 181 -1.32 -4.29 10.43
N HIS A 182 -0.07 -4.60 10.14
CA HIS A 182 0.91 -3.69 9.56
C HIS A 182 1.40 -4.16 8.18
N GLY A 183 1.84 -5.41 8.05
CA GLY A 183 2.24 -6.01 6.75
C GLY A 183 1.40 -7.22 6.37
N GLU A 184 0.65 -7.78 7.32
CA GLU A 184 -0.22 -8.93 7.10
C GLU A 184 -1.33 -8.63 6.08
N TYR A 185 -1.75 -7.37 5.96
CA TYR A 185 -2.74 -6.98 4.97
C TYR A 185 -2.19 -7.10 3.54
N CYS A 186 -0.90 -6.82 3.32
CA CYS A 186 -0.24 -6.97 2.02
C CYS A 186 -0.22 -8.44 1.60
N ILE A 187 0.25 -9.31 2.49
CA ILE A 187 0.33 -10.75 2.26
C ILE A 187 -1.06 -11.31 1.94
N ALA A 188 -2.07 -10.93 2.74
CA ALA A 188 -3.45 -11.38 2.55
C ALA A 188 -4.03 -10.92 1.22
N LEU A 189 -3.86 -9.64 0.86
CA LEU A 189 -4.37 -9.08 -0.39
C LEU A 189 -3.71 -9.74 -1.60
N ILE A 190 -2.37 -9.76 -1.64
CA ILE A 190 -1.60 -10.31 -2.76
C ILE A 190 -1.94 -11.79 -2.98
N TYR A 191 -1.94 -12.58 -1.91
CA TYR A 191 -2.17 -14.02 -2.02
C TYR A 191 -3.62 -14.35 -2.40
N ASN A 192 -4.60 -13.68 -1.80
CA ASN A 192 -6.00 -13.91 -2.15
C ASN A 192 -6.31 -13.44 -3.58
N ALA A 193 -5.74 -12.31 -4.01
CA ALA A 193 -5.85 -11.86 -5.39
C ALA A 193 -5.28 -12.88 -6.37
N HIS A 194 -4.09 -13.42 -6.09
CA HIS A 194 -3.49 -14.48 -6.88
C HIS A 194 -4.39 -15.72 -6.97
N ARG A 195 -4.98 -16.16 -5.85
CA ARG A 195 -5.92 -17.31 -5.83
C ARG A 195 -7.20 -17.08 -6.61
N CYS A 196 -7.62 -15.82 -6.73
CA CYS A 196 -8.77 -15.42 -7.54
C CYS A 196 -8.43 -15.15 -9.01
N GLY A 197 -7.18 -15.42 -9.43
CA GLY A 197 -6.75 -15.28 -10.82
C GLY A 197 -6.44 -13.84 -11.24
N PHE A 198 -6.39 -12.88 -10.31
CA PHE A 198 -5.98 -11.51 -10.62
C PHE A 198 -4.49 -11.47 -10.97
N LYS A 199 -4.14 -10.61 -11.93
CA LYS A 199 -2.75 -10.41 -12.37
C LYS A 199 -2.03 -9.49 -11.39
N VAL A 200 -1.13 -10.05 -10.58
CA VAL A 200 -0.26 -9.31 -9.67
C VAL A 200 1.14 -9.20 -10.28
N VAL A 201 1.68 -7.99 -10.35
CA VAL A 201 3.03 -7.71 -10.86
C VAL A 201 3.82 -6.86 -9.87
N GLU A 202 5.14 -6.80 -10.05
CA GLU A 202 6.04 -6.01 -9.22
C GLU A 202 6.74 -4.93 -10.05
N ALA A 203 6.94 -3.75 -9.45
CA ALA A 203 7.76 -2.68 -10.02
C ALA A 203 8.84 -2.27 -9.02
N GLY A 204 10.10 -2.26 -9.44
CA GLY A 204 11.24 -1.98 -8.58
C GLY A 204 11.29 -0.54 -8.05
N TYR A 205 11.53 -0.40 -6.75
CA TYR A 205 11.89 0.88 -6.14
C TYR A 205 13.04 0.75 -5.13
N GLU A 206 13.77 1.83 -4.92
CA GLU A 206 14.79 1.91 -3.87
C GLU A 206 14.13 2.38 -2.57
N CYS A 207 14.11 1.52 -1.56
CA CYS A 207 13.67 1.83 -0.22
C CYS A 207 14.84 2.37 0.60
N THR A 208 14.73 3.61 1.04
CA THR A 208 15.73 4.30 1.87
C THR A 208 15.23 4.46 3.30
N ASP A 209 16.12 4.82 4.22
CA ASP A 209 15.70 5.20 5.57
C ASP A 209 14.93 6.53 5.56
N ARG A 210 14.07 6.70 6.58
CA ARG A 210 13.16 7.84 6.71
C ARG A 210 13.89 9.17 6.63
N ALA A 211 13.32 10.13 5.91
CA ALA A 211 13.91 11.47 5.78
C ALA A 211 13.81 12.31 7.06
N ALA A 212 12.72 12.16 7.83
CA ALA A 212 12.49 12.86 9.09
C ALA A 212 11.54 12.07 10.03
N GLY A 213 11.63 12.35 11.33
CA GLY A 213 10.78 11.79 12.39
C GLY A 213 11.43 10.63 13.16
N GLU A 214 10.97 10.39 14.39
CA GLU A 214 11.38 9.20 15.13
C GLU A 214 10.80 7.95 14.47
N SER A 215 11.67 6.97 14.20
CA SER A 215 11.21 5.66 13.72
C SER A 215 10.29 5.04 14.77
N LYS A 216 8.97 4.98 14.49
CA LYS A 216 8.05 4.08 15.21
C LYS A 216 8.52 2.62 15.15
N THR A 217 9.34 2.32 14.14
CA THR A 217 10.02 1.06 13.91
C THR A 217 11.52 1.10 14.27
N ASN A 218 11.95 1.87 15.27
CA ASN A 218 13.20 1.61 16.01
C ASN A 218 12.99 0.42 16.95
N ALA A 219 12.39 -0.61 16.39
CA ALA A 219 11.94 -1.75 17.11
C ALA A 219 13.15 -2.68 17.17
N SER A 220 13.64 -2.92 18.40
CA SER A 220 14.63 -3.96 18.71
C SER A 220 14.46 -5.16 17.80
N LEU A 221 15.55 -5.84 17.44
CA LEU A 221 15.56 -7.09 16.64
C LEU A 221 14.41 -8.04 17.04
N PHE A 222 14.04 -8.07 18.32
CA PHE A 222 12.88 -8.78 18.85
C PHE A 222 11.54 -8.44 18.19
N VAL A 223 11.23 -7.15 18.02
CA VAL A 223 9.98 -6.70 17.38
C VAL A 223 10.00 -7.03 15.88
N PHE A 224 11.16 -6.91 15.23
CA PHE A 224 11.32 -7.34 13.85
C PHE A 224 11.05 -8.84 13.70
N ILE A 225 11.63 -9.68 14.58
CA ILE A 225 11.37 -11.12 14.63
C ILE A 225 9.89 -11.40 14.88
N LYS A 226 9.27 -10.70 15.83
CA LYS A 226 7.84 -10.84 16.13
C LYS A 226 6.98 -10.58 14.90
N HIS A 227 7.25 -9.51 14.16
CA HIS A 227 6.54 -9.22 12.90
C HIS A 227 6.80 -10.29 11.84
N GLY A 228 8.04 -10.77 11.71
CA GLY A 228 8.35 -11.89 10.82
C GLY A 228 7.56 -13.16 11.14
N LEU A 229 7.42 -13.50 12.43
CA LEU A 229 6.59 -14.63 12.86
C LEU A 229 5.10 -14.39 12.59
N GLN A 230 4.60 -13.16 12.75
CA GLN A 230 3.22 -12.81 12.40
C GLN A 230 2.97 -12.98 10.89
N TYR A 231 3.94 -12.60 10.05
CA TYR A 231 3.84 -12.74 8.59
C TYR A 231 3.82 -14.21 8.16
N LEU A 232 4.68 -15.04 8.74
CA LEU A 232 4.69 -16.47 8.49
C LEU A 232 3.42 -17.16 9.02
N GLY A 233 2.94 -16.76 10.20
CA GLY A 233 1.66 -17.24 10.74
C GLY A 233 0.47 -16.87 9.86
N MET A 234 0.43 -15.63 9.34
CA MET A 234 -0.56 -15.19 8.36
C MET A 234 -0.49 -16.04 7.09
N ALA A 235 0.71 -16.22 6.53
CA ALA A 235 0.90 -17.02 5.33
C ALA A 235 0.46 -18.49 5.55
N LEU A 236 0.78 -19.08 6.70
CA LEU A 236 0.35 -20.43 7.06
C LEU A 236 -1.17 -20.53 7.18
N GLY A 237 -1.80 -19.58 7.87
CA GLY A 237 -3.26 -19.53 7.99
C GLY A 237 -3.95 -19.41 6.63
N LEU A 238 -3.45 -18.53 5.76
CA LEU A 238 -3.97 -18.36 4.41
C LEU A 238 -3.80 -19.61 3.54
N ARG A 239 -2.67 -20.32 3.67
CA ARG A 239 -2.39 -21.54 2.89
C ARG A 239 -3.44 -22.63 3.07
N PHE A 240 -4.01 -22.73 4.27
CA PHE A 240 -5.04 -23.71 4.63
C PHE A 240 -6.46 -23.13 4.64
N SER A 241 -6.60 -21.81 4.44
CA SER A 241 -7.91 -21.15 4.37
C SER A 241 -8.57 -21.33 3.00
N ARG A 242 -9.91 -21.28 2.98
CA ARG A 242 -10.68 -21.20 1.73
C ARG A 242 -10.41 -19.85 1.03
N PRO A 243 -10.36 -19.81 -0.32
CA PRO A 243 -10.23 -18.55 -1.03
C PRO A 243 -11.49 -17.71 -0.84
N PRO A 244 -11.42 -16.37 -0.94
CA PRO A 244 -12.59 -15.50 -0.86
C PRO A 244 -13.50 -15.59 -2.11
N CYS A 245 -13.00 -16.21 -3.17
CA CYS A 245 -13.69 -16.44 -4.44
C CYS A 245 -13.81 -17.94 -4.73
N ALA A 246 -14.71 -18.31 -5.65
CA ALA A 246 -14.67 -19.65 -6.24
C ALA A 246 -13.30 -19.89 -6.88
N PRO A 247 -12.69 -21.08 -6.73
CA PRO A 247 -11.41 -21.36 -7.36
C PRO A 247 -11.56 -21.10 -8.86
N ALA A 248 -10.68 -20.27 -9.43
CA ALA A 248 -10.59 -20.12 -10.87
C ALA A 248 -10.43 -21.53 -11.45
N ASN A 249 -11.34 -21.95 -12.35
CA ASN A 249 -11.18 -23.19 -13.09
C ASN A 249 -9.80 -23.10 -13.73
N ARG A 250 -8.87 -23.91 -13.23
CA ARG A 250 -7.53 -24.03 -13.77
C ARG A 250 -7.68 -24.79 -15.08
N ILE A 251 -8.19 -24.11 -16.11
CA ILE A 251 -8.17 -24.62 -17.48
C ILE A 251 -6.70 -24.61 -17.87
N ASP A 252 -6.16 -25.82 -17.87
CA ASP A 252 -4.90 -26.24 -18.43
C ASP A 252 -4.54 -25.40 -19.67
N ARG A 253 -3.50 -24.56 -19.53
CA ARG A 253 -2.76 -24.05 -20.68
C ARG A 253 -1.51 -24.90 -20.78
N SER A 254 -1.63 -25.93 -21.60
CA SER A 254 -0.55 -26.72 -22.20
C SER A 254 0.32 -25.85 -23.10
#